data_AF-A0A942TBH6-F1
#
_entry.id   AF-A0A942TBH6-F1
#
_cell.length_a   1.000
_cell.length_b   1.000
_cell.length_c   1.000
_cell.angle_alpha   90.00
_cell.angle_beta   90.00
_cell.angle_gamma   90.00
#
_symmetry.space_group_name_H-M   'P 1'
#
loop_
_entity.id
_entity.type
_entity.pdbx_description
1 polymer ?
#
loop_
_entity_poly.entity_id
_entity_poly.type
_entity_poly.pdbx_seq_one_letter_code
_entity_poly.pdbx_strand_id
1 'polypeptide(L)'
;MAIPVAVGAVNIGMLNTNSAVSFGQNQLAGWSSHRKTNNGAGNQAGLFSNINNLTVIIDNDLIDGQINDPDIIPGPQAQAL
;
A
#
# COMPACT_ATOMS: atom_id res chain seq x y z
N MET A 1 -30.61 -14.39 0.66
CA MET A 1 -30.55 -14.37 -0.82
C MET A 1 -29.56 -13.29 -1.23
N ALA A 2 -28.51 -13.64 -1.97
CA ALA A 2 -27.56 -12.64 -2.49
C ALA A 2 -28.10 -12.08 -3.81
N ILE A 3 -28.18 -10.75 -3.92
CA ILE A 3 -28.53 -10.07 -5.16
C ILE A 3 -27.21 -9.76 -5.89
N PRO A 4 -27.00 -10.23 -7.12
CA PRO A 4 -25.82 -9.89 -7.88
C PRO A 4 -25.81 -8.39 -8.19
N VAL A 5 -24.77 -7.70 -7.72
CA VAL A 5 -24.47 -6.31 -8.11
C VAL A 5 -23.39 -6.38 -9.19
N ALA A 6 -23.71 -5.87 -10.38
CA ALA A 6 -22.71 -5.68 -11.41
C ALA A 6 -21.77 -4.55 -10.96
N VAL A 7 -20.53 -4.89 -10.65
CA VAL A 7 -19.46 -3.90 -10.53
C VAL A 7 -19.14 -3.47 -11.96
N GLY A 8 -19.31 -2.17 -12.27
CA GLY A 8 -18.95 -1.61 -13.57
C GLY A 8 -17.45 -1.68 -13.86
N ALA A 9 -16.96 -0.92 -14.85
CA ALA A 9 -15.53 -0.85 -15.11
C ALA A 9 -14.78 -0.23 -13.90
N VAL A 10 -13.84 -0.97 -13.34
CA VAL A 10 -12.98 -0.51 -12.24
C VAL A 10 -11.63 -0.15 -12.84
N ASN A 11 -11.31 1.14 -12.88
CA ASN A 11 -10.01 1.61 -13.31
C ASN A 11 -9.16 1.98 -12.09
N ILE A 12 -8.02 1.33 -11.92
CA ILE A 12 -7.11 1.55 -10.79
C ILE A 12 -5.84 2.19 -11.35
N GLY A 13 -5.67 3.50 -11.16
CA GLY A 13 -4.52 4.25 -11.69
C GLY A 13 -3.21 3.98 -10.95
N MET A 14 -3.26 3.72 -9.64
CA MET A 14 -2.09 3.36 -8.83
C MET A 14 -2.54 2.76 -7.50
N LEU A 15 -1.81 1.76 -7.01
CA LEU A 15 -1.84 1.28 -5.63
C LEU A 15 -0.40 1.28 -5.11
N ASN A 16 -0.21 1.66 -3.84
CA ASN A 16 1.11 1.65 -3.21
C ASN A 16 1.14 0.63 -2.06
N THR A 17 2.14 0.69 -1.18
CA THR A 17 2.31 -0.31 -0.12
C THR A 17 1.06 -0.41 0.78
N ASN A 18 0.70 -1.62 1.18
CA ASN A 18 -0.48 -1.93 2.00
C ASN A 18 -1.82 -1.50 1.37
N SER A 19 -2.01 -1.72 0.08
CA SER A 19 -3.24 -1.35 -0.63
C SER A 19 -4.04 -2.56 -1.11
N ALA A 20 -5.37 -2.48 -1.03
CA ALA A 20 -6.30 -3.50 -1.51
C ALA A 20 -7.41 -2.86 -2.34
N VAL A 21 -7.87 -3.57 -3.38
CA VAL A 21 -9.16 -3.32 -4.03
C VAL A 21 -9.98 -4.58 -3.86
N SER A 22 -11.10 -4.49 -3.15
CA SER A 22 -11.92 -5.65 -2.83
C SER A 22 -13.40 -5.36 -3.04
N PHE A 23 -14.13 -6.38 -3.50
CA PHE A 23 -15.57 -6.34 -3.77
C PHE A 23 -16.25 -7.52 -3.08
N GLY A 24 -17.47 -7.32 -2.60
CA GLY A 24 -18.18 -8.31 -1.79
C GLY A 24 -17.74 -8.31 -0.33
N GLN A 25 -18.07 -9.38 0.39
CA GLN A 25 -17.69 -9.56 1.79
C GLN A 25 -16.21 -9.97 1.88
N ASN A 26 -15.39 -9.14 2.52
CA ASN A 26 -13.94 -9.35 2.62
C ASN A 26 -13.48 -9.13 4.05
N GLN A 27 -12.65 -10.06 4.55
CA GLN A 27 -11.99 -9.94 5.84
C GLN A 27 -10.49 -9.73 5.62
N LEU A 28 -10.03 -8.49 5.79
CA LEU A 28 -8.66 -8.07 5.50
C LEU A 28 -7.94 -7.64 6.80
N ALA A 29 -7.75 -8.60 7.71
CA ALA A 29 -7.04 -8.37 8.97
C ALA A 29 -5.53 -8.66 8.84
N GLY A 30 -4.70 -8.05 9.70
CA GLY A 30 -3.25 -8.30 9.72
C GLY A 30 -2.46 -7.59 8.64
N TRP A 31 -2.92 -6.41 8.21
CA TRP A 31 -2.25 -5.61 7.19
C TRP A 31 -1.17 -4.72 7.84
N SER A 32 0.08 -5.15 7.81
CA SER A 32 1.22 -4.32 8.19
C SER A 32 2.14 -4.04 7.00
N SER A 33 2.73 -2.85 7.00
CA SER A 33 3.68 -2.42 5.97
C SER A 33 4.63 -1.42 6.57
N HIS A 34 5.90 -1.74 6.48
CA HIS A 34 6.96 -0.87 6.95
C HIS A 34 7.94 -0.64 5.81
N ARG A 35 8.31 0.62 5.61
CA ARG A 35 9.23 1.02 4.56
C ARG A 35 9.99 2.26 4.99
N LYS A 36 11.32 2.17 5.04
CA LYS A 36 12.21 3.33 4.93
C LYS A 36 12.45 3.57 3.44
N THR A 37 12.31 4.81 2.99
CA THR A 37 12.49 5.15 1.57
C THR A 37 13.19 6.49 1.46
N ASN A 38 14.26 6.51 0.68
CA ASN A 38 15.04 7.70 0.39
C ASN A 38 14.92 7.96 -1.12
N ASN A 39 13.91 8.74 -1.51
CA ASN A 39 13.61 8.98 -2.91
C ASN A 39 14.02 10.39 -3.29
N GLY A 40 14.93 10.51 -4.26
CA GLY A 40 15.39 11.80 -4.75
C GLY A 40 14.32 12.49 -5.59
N ALA A 41 13.78 11.79 -6.59
CA ALA A 41 12.74 12.29 -7.48
C ALA A 41 11.36 11.66 -7.22
N GLY A 42 11.14 11.08 -6.03
CA GLY A 42 9.85 10.53 -5.61
C GLY A 42 9.35 9.34 -6.43
N ASN A 43 8.02 9.20 -6.52
CA ASN A 43 7.32 8.28 -7.43
C ASN A 43 6.54 9.11 -8.45
N GLN A 44 6.70 8.82 -9.73
CA GLN A 44 6.08 9.59 -10.83
C GLN A 44 5.06 8.69 -11.52
N ALA A 45 3.80 9.12 -11.55
CA ALA A 45 2.68 8.31 -12.04
C ALA A 45 1.85 9.10 -13.06
N GLY A 46 1.45 8.43 -14.14
CA GLY A 46 0.74 9.06 -15.27
C GLY A 46 1.71 9.63 -16.31
N LEU A 47 1.25 10.63 -17.07
CA LEU A 47 2.05 11.28 -18.09
C LEU A 47 2.92 12.36 -17.43
N PHE A 48 4.22 12.08 -17.28
CA PHE A 48 5.17 12.98 -16.64
C PHE A 48 6.39 13.24 -17.52
N SER A 49 6.97 14.43 -17.41
CA SER A 49 8.25 14.79 -18.01
C SER A 49 9.10 15.48 -16.95
N ASN A 50 10.32 14.98 -16.77
CA ASN A 50 11.26 15.45 -15.76
C ASN A 50 12.60 15.72 -16.46
N ILE A 51 13.01 16.98 -16.54
CA ILE A 51 14.19 17.41 -17.30
C ILE A 51 15.04 18.32 -16.39
N ASN A 52 16.36 18.11 -16.39
CA ASN A 52 17.36 18.85 -15.60
C ASN A 52 17.20 18.78 -14.07
N ASN A 53 16.87 17.60 -13.54
CA ASN A 53 16.81 17.40 -12.09
C ASN A 53 18.07 16.72 -11.58
N LEU A 54 18.63 17.25 -10.50
CA LEU A 54 19.73 16.66 -9.74
C LEU A 54 19.21 16.36 -8.34
N THR A 55 19.35 15.11 -7.90
CA THR A 55 18.93 14.70 -6.56
C THR A 55 20.11 14.07 -5.85
N VAL A 56 20.51 14.67 -4.72
CA VAL A 56 21.54 14.12 -3.84
C VAL A 56 20.86 13.76 -2.53
N ILE A 57 21.00 12.50 -2.12
CA ILE A 57 20.48 12.02 -0.85
C ILE A 57 21.67 11.50 -0.05
N ILE A 58 21.83 12.05 1.14
CA ILE A 58 22.85 11.64 2.10
C ILE A 58 22.08 11.13 3.31
N ASP A 59 22.10 9.82 3.50
CA ASP A 59 21.57 9.17 4.69
C ASP A 59 22.75 8.54 5.43
N ASN A 60 23.11 9.14 6.57
CA ASN A 60 24.36 8.87 7.26
C ASN A 60 24.11 8.21 8.62
N ASP A 61 23.12 7.31 8.68
CA ASP A 61 22.85 6.48 9.84
C ASP A 61 23.65 5.16 9.83
N LEU A 62 23.94 4.61 11.02
CA LEU A 62 24.65 3.33 11.19
C LEU A 62 23.68 2.13 11.13
N ILE A 63 22.42 2.36 11.50
CA ILE A 63 21.35 1.35 11.48
C ILE A 63 20.11 2.00 10.86
N ASP A 64 19.79 1.55 9.65
CA ASP A 64 18.62 1.96 8.89
C ASP A 64 17.43 1.02 9.23
N GLY A 65 16.21 1.58 9.30
CA GLY A 65 15.00 0.78 9.14
C GLY A 65 14.77 -0.27 10.24
N GLN A 66 15.00 0.08 11.50
CA GLN A 66 14.61 -0.78 12.62
C GLN A 66 13.09 -0.92 12.67
N ILE A 67 12.58 -1.99 12.09
CA ILE A 67 11.17 -2.34 12.08
C ILE A 67 10.95 -3.37 13.18
N ASN A 68 10.19 -2.98 14.20
CA ASN A 68 9.69 -3.89 15.22
C ASN A 68 8.17 -3.93 15.10
N ASP A 69 7.65 -5.07 14.68
CA ASP A 69 6.21 -5.33 14.54
C ASP A 69 5.78 -6.40 15.56
N PRO A 70 5.61 -6.03 16.85
CA PRO A 70 5.20 -6.97 17.89
C PRO A 70 3.67 -7.07 17.96
N ASP A 71 3.01 -7.20 16.81
CA ASP A 71 1.56 -7.21 16.73
C ASP A 71 0.97 -8.60 17.04
N ILE A 72 -0.04 -8.60 17.89
CA ILE A 72 -0.95 -9.74 18.06
C ILE A 72 -2.20 -9.36 17.28
N ILE A 73 -2.41 -9.97 16.11
CA ILE A 73 -3.59 -9.72 15.27
C ILE A 73 -4.79 -10.48 15.87
N PRO A 74 -5.74 -9.84 16.58
CA PRO A 74 -6.80 -10.57 17.27
C PRO A 74 -7.95 -10.92 16.31
N GLY A 75 -8.22 -12.22 16.17
CA GLY A 75 -9.59 -12.74 16.00
C GLY A 75 -9.87 -13.60 14.75
N PRO A 76 -10.62 -14.72 14.88
CA PRO A 76 -11.43 -15.24 13.79
C PRO A 76 -12.65 -14.34 13.62
N GLN A 77 -12.72 -13.56 12.53
CA GLN A 77 -13.93 -12.78 12.25
C GLN A 77 -14.84 -13.66 11.40
N ALA A 78 -15.64 -14.49 12.05
CA ALA A 78 -16.64 -15.31 11.37
C ALA A 78 -17.47 -14.42 10.44
N GLN A 79 -17.29 -14.60 9.12
CA GLN A 79 -18.07 -13.90 8.13
C GLN A 79 -19.50 -14.45 8.21
N ALA A 80 -20.41 -13.69 8.80
CA ALA A 80 -21.83 -14.04 8.78
C ALA A 80 -22.32 -13.89 7.33
N LEU A 81 -22.81 -15.00 6.78
CA LEU A 81 -23.49 -15.08 5.48
C LEU A 81 -24.68 -14.12 5.41
#